data_AF-A0A5J4QGY3-F1
#
_entry.id   AF-A0A5J4QGY3-F1
#
_cell.length_a   1.000
_cell.length_b   1.000
_cell.length_c   1.000
_cell.angle_alpha   90.00
_cell.angle_beta   90.00
_cell.angle_gamma   90.00
#
_symmetry.space_group_name_H-M   'P 1'
#
loop_
_entity.id
_entity.type
_entity.pdbx_description
1 polymer ?
#
loop_
_entity_poly.entity_id
_entity_poly.type
_entity_poly.pdbx_seq_one_letter_code
_entity_poly.pdbx_strand_id
1 'polypeptide(L)'
;GSTAYSLSVGGPIIVPHSKAILITPIAPHSLNIRPIVICDDWEITLNVETRSHNFLVAIDGRNETCEDSSRLTIRKANYTIKVVKQFEQNFFNTLRAKMMWGIDKRR
;
A
#
# COMPACT_ATOMS: atom_id res chain seq x y z
N GLY A 1 1.78 -2.38 -2.27
CA GLY A 1 2.52 -2.83 -1.07
C GLY A 1 3.07 -1.65 -0.27
N SER A 2 3.31 -1.81 1.04
CA SER A 2 3.74 -0.73 1.96
C SER A 2 5.12 -0.16 1.66
N THR A 3 6.03 -0.95 1.07
CA THR A 3 7.39 -0.51 0.68
C THR A 3 7.49 -0.02 -0.77
N ALA A 4 6.36 0.16 -1.45
CA ALA A 4 6.28 0.64 -2.82
C ALA A 4 5.74 2.08 -2.83
N TYR A 5 4.78 2.41 -3.69
CA TYR A 5 4.25 3.76 -3.83
C TYR A 5 3.74 4.36 -2.50
N SER A 6 3.13 3.54 -1.64
CA SER A 6 2.69 3.97 -0.30
C SER A 6 3.82 4.56 0.54
N LEU A 7 5.04 4.00 0.46
CA LEU A 7 6.22 4.55 1.13
C LEU A 7 6.61 5.92 0.58
N SER A 8 6.52 6.09 -0.74
CA SER A 8 6.84 7.36 -1.42
C SER A 8 5.92 8.51 -0.99
N VAL A 9 4.67 8.21 -0.63
CA VAL A 9 3.69 9.20 -0.17
C VAL A 9 3.57 9.24 1.38
N GLY A 10 4.59 8.76 2.09
CA GLY A 10 4.68 8.89 3.55
C GLY A 10 3.95 7.82 4.36
N GLY A 11 3.55 6.72 3.73
CA GLY A 11 3.00 5.54 4.40
C GLY A 11 4.07 4.77 5.20
N PRO A 12 3.67 4.12 6.32
CA PRO A 12 4.58 3.32 7.13
C PRO A 12 4.99 2.02 6.42
N ILE A 13 6.16 1.50 6.79
CA ILE A 13 6.60 0.16 6.39
C ILE A 13 5.88 -0.87 7.25
N ILE A 14 5.19 -1.82 6.60
CA ILE A 14 4.53 -2.95 7.25
C ILE A 14 5.37 -4.21 7.01
N VAL A 15 5.61 -4.97 8.08
CA VAL A 15 6.30 -6.25 8.00
C VAL A 15 5.39 -7.27 7.31
N PRO A 16 5.92 -8.12 6.41
CA PRO A 16 5.14 -9.20 5.82
C PRO A 16 4.51 -10.07 6.91
N HIS A 17 3.28 -10.55 6.70
CA HIS A 17 2.49 -11.35 7.65
C HIS A 17 1.88 -10.57 8.83
N SER A 18 2.00 -9.25 8.90
CA SER A 18 1.32 -8.41 9.92
C SER A 18 -0.21 -8.36 9.80
N LYS A 19 -0.82 -9.03 8.81
CA LYS A 19 -2.27 -9.11 8.58
C LYS A 19 -2.98 -7.75 8.62
N ALA A 20 -2.48 -6.81 7.83
CA ALA A 20 -2.96 -5.44 7.82
C ALA A 20 -3.13 -4.87 6.41
N ILE A 21 -4.08 -3.95 6.26
CA ILE A 21 -4.27 -3.09 5.09
C ILE A 21 -3.82 -1.68 5.45
N LEU A 22 -3.08 -1.03 4.54
CA LEU A 22 -2.60 0.33 4.68
C LEU A 22 -3.31 1.26 3.70
N ILE A 23 -3.94 2.30 4.24
CA ILE A 23 -4.53 3.39 3.47
C ILE A 23 -3.62 4.60 3.61
N THR A 24 -3.08 5.09 2.50
CA THR A 24 -2.22 6.28 2.48
C THR A 24 -2.80 7.32 1.53
N PRO A 25 -3.21 8.51 2.00
CA PRO A 25 -3.73 9.56 1.14
C PRO A 25 -2.62 10.14 0.26
N ILE A 26 -2.97 10.56 -0.95
CA ILE A 26 -2.06 11.25 -1.88
C ILE A 26 -2.49 12.71 -1.94
N ALA A 27 -1.57 13.62 -1.60
CA ALA A 27 -1.80 15.07 -1.60
C ALA A 27 -3.19 15.51 -1.03
N PRO A 28 -3.55 15.08 0.19
CA PRO A 28 -4.84 15.44 0.78
C PRO A 28 -4.96 16.96 0.98
N HIS A 29 -6.10 17.54 0.62
CA HIS A 29 -6.39 18.96 0.87
C HIS A 29 -6.61 19.29 2.36
N SER A 30 -6.82 18.29 3.21
CA SER A 30 -6.98 18.47 4.66
C SER A 30 -5.68 18.17 5.41
N LEU A 31 -5.27 19.12 6.26
CA LEU A 31 -4.00 19.09 7.01
C LEU A 31 -3.92 17.98 8.07
N ASN A 32 -5.07 17.43 8.49
CA ASN A 32 -5.15 16.47 9.58
C ASN A 32 -5.23 15.01 9.09
N ILE A 33 -5.18 14.78 7.78
CA ILE A 33 -5.22 13.41 7.24
C ILE A 33 -3.84 12.76 7.44
N ARG A 34 -3.86 11.51 7.93
CA ARG A 34 -2.68 10.67 8.16
C ARG A 34 -2.91 9.29 7.54
N PRO A 35 -1.83 8.55 7.20
CA PRO A 35 -1.96 7.14 6.83
C PRO A 35 -2.60 6.33 7.96
N ILE A 36 -3.44 5.35 7.62
CA ILE A 36 -4.14 4.50 8.58
C ILE A 36 -3.83 3.03 8.28
N VAL A 37 -3.53 2.27 9.33
CA VAL A 37 -3.36 0.82 9.28
C VAL A 37 -4.58 0.18 9.92
N ILE A 38 -5.24 -0.71 9.17
CA ILE A 38 -6.44 -1.44 9.62
C ILE A 38 -6.23 -2.95 9.47
N CYS A 39 -7.11 -3.74 10.09
CA CYS A 39 -7.06 -5.20 10.01
C CYS A 39 -7.39 -5.70 8.59
N ASP A 40 -6.74 -6.78 8.16
CA ASP A 40 -6.92 -7.34 6.80
C ASP A 40 -8.17 -8.21 6.61
N ASP A 41 -8.93 -8.45 7.68
CA ASP A 41 -10.22 -9.13 7.65
C ASP A 41 -11.40 -8.15 7.45
N TRP A 42 -11.14 -6.85 7.41
CA TRP A 42 -12.14 -5.83 7.14
C TRP A 42 -12.39 -5.69 5.63
N GLU A 43 -13.65 -5.45 5.28
CA GLU A 43 -14.05 -5.04 3.93
C GLU A 43 -14.19 -3.52 3.89
N ILE A 44 -13.50 -2.89 2.95
CA ILE A 44 -13.50 -1.44 2.75
C ILE A 44 -14.35 -1.14 1.53
N THR A 45 -15.41 -0.35 1.73
CA THR A 45 -16.22 0.18 0.63
C THR A 45 -15.91 1.65 0.41
N LEU A 46 -15.62 2.03 -0.83
CA LEU A 46 -15.37 3.41 -1.24
C LEU A 46 -16.41 3.82 -2.29
N ASN A 47 -17.05 4.97 -2.06
CA ASN A 47 -17.84 5.67 -3.06
C ASN A 47 -17.01 6.89 -3.48
N VAL A 48 -16.85 7.10 -4.79
CA VAL A 48 -15.99 8.16 -5.32
C VAL A 48 -16.85 9.29 -5.83
N GLU A 49 -16.68 10.48 -5.26
CA GLU A 49 -17.29 11.71 -5.77
C GLU A 49 -16.26 12.48 -6.59
N THR A 50 -16.54 12.70 -7.87
CA THR A 50 -15.65 13.44 -8.77
C THR A 50 -16.45 14.33 -9.72
N ARG A 51 -15.80 15.40 -10.22
CA ARG A 51 -16.36 16.30 -11.25
C ARG A 51 -16.18 15.75 -12.67
N SER A 52 -15.26 14.81 -12.87
CA SER A 52 -14.90 14.27 -14.19
C SER A 52 -15.78 13.09 -14.63
N HIS A 53 -16.80 12.72 -13.84
CA HIS A 53 -17.66 11.55 -13.97
C HIS A 53 -16.97 10.18 -14.02
N ASN A 54 -15.64 10.15 -14.15
CA ASN A 54 -14.82 8.96 -14.15
C ASN A 54 -13.61 9.14 -13.22
N PHE A 55 -13.12 8.03 -12.68
CA PHE A 55 -11.88 7.94 -11.91
C PHE A 55 -11.01 6.78 -12.40
N LEU A 56 -9.73 6.80 -12.02
CA LEU A 56 -8.76 5.78 -12.40
C LEU A 56 -8.43 4.89 -11.20
N VAL A 57 -8.44 3.58 -11.40
CA VAL A 57 -7.93 2.60 -10.45
C VAL A 57 -6.69 1.96 -11.03
N ALA A 58 -5.59 2.05 -10.29
CA ALA A 58 -4.33 1.41 -10.65
C ALA A 58 -4.04 0.23 -9.69
N ILE A 59 -3.97 -0.99 -10.22
CA ILE A 59 -3.75 -2.22 -9.47
C ILE A 59 -2.51 -2.93 -10.02
N ASP A 60 -1.44 -3.00 -9.23
CA ASP A 60 -0.18 -3.69 -9.56
C ASP A 60 0.33 -3.44 -10.99
N GLY A 61 0.25 -2.19 -11.45
CA GLY A 61 0.72 -1.74 -12.76
C GLY A 61 -0.30 -1.80 -13.89
N ARG A 62 -1.54 -2.21 -13.60
CA ARG A 62 -2.67 -2.16 -14.54
C ARG A 62 -3.58 -1.00 -14.19
N ASN A 63 -4.12 -0.32 -15.20
CA ASN A 63 -4.99 0.83 -15.03
C ASN A 63 -6.37 0.51 -15.59
N GLU A 64 -7.42 0.81 -14.83
CA GLU A 64 -8.81 0.71 -15.25
C GLU A 64 -9.53 2.02 -14.97
N THR A 65 -10.30 2.49 -15.95
CA THR A 65 -11.17 3.66 -15.79
C THR A 65 -12.54 3.20 -15.33
N CYS A 66 -13.05 3.81 -14.26
CA CYS A 66 -14.34 3.50 -13.66
C CYS A 66 -15.22 4.74 -13.65
N GLU A 67 -16.53 4.56 -13.75
CA GLU A 67 -17.52 5.64 -13.60
C GLU A 67 -17.70 6.00 -12.13
N ASP A 68 -18.04 7.26 -11.83
CA ASP A 68 -18.32 7.78 -10.48
C ASP A 68 -19.48 7.08 -9.76
N SER A 69 -20.40 6.47 -10.52
CA SER A 69 -21.47 5.59 -10.03
C SER A 69 -20.96 4.27 -9.45
N SER A 70 -19.70 3.90 -9.73
CA SER A 70 -19.11 2.62 -9.32
C SER A 70 -18.72 2.63 -7.84
N ARG A 71 -19.07 1.53 -7.16
CA ARG A 71 -18.64 1.27 -5.79
C ARG A 71 -17.39 0.38 -5.79
N LEU A 72 -16.31 0.86 -5.20
CA LEU A 72 -15.11 0.05 -5.00
C LEU A 72 -15.19 -0.71 -3.69
N THR A 73 -14.94 -2.03 -3.75
CA THR A 73 -14.86 -2.89 -2.56
C THR A 73 -13.48 -3.52 -2.49
N ILE A 74 -12.75 -3.26 -1.41
CA ILE A 74 -11.41 -3.79 -1.16
C ILE A 74 -11.50 -4.75 0.02
N ARG A 75 -11.10 -6.00 -0.20
CA ARG A 75 -11.05 -7.04 0.84
C ARG A 75 -9.88 -7.98 0.57
N LYS A 76 -9.48 -8.70 1.60
CA LYS A 76 -8.51 -9.79 1.45
C LYS A 76 -9.05 -10.91 0.57
N ALA A 77 -8.21 -11.39 -0.34
CA ALA A 77 -8.51 -12.54 -1.17
C ALA A 77 -8.57 -13.82 -0.34
N ASN A 78 -9.37 -14.79 -0.77
CA ASN A 78 -9.48 -16.12 -0.15
C ASN A 78 -8.31 -17.06 -0.50
N TYR A 79 -7.28 -16.54 -1.17
CA TYR A 79 -6.07 -17.26 -1.53
C TYR A 79 -4.83 -16.40 -1.25
N THR A 80 -3.69 -17.06 -1.13
CA THR A 80 -2.38 -16.41 -0.92
C THR A 80 -1.41 -16.79 -2.02
N ILE A 81 -0.44 -15.91 -2.28
CA ILE A 81 0.66 -16.18 -3.20
C ILE A 81 1.74 -16.95 -2.45
N LYS A 82 2.19 -18.07 -3.00
CA LYS A 82 3.36 -18.81 -2.48
C LYS A 82 4.62 -18.17 -3.05
N VAL A 83 5.51 -17.72 -2.17
CA VAL A 83 6.77 -17.07 -2.56
C VAL A 83 7.94 -17.96 -2.16
N VAL A 84 8.80 -18.30 -3.12
CA VAL A 84 10.07 -18.98 -2.85
C VAL A 84 11.08 -17.96 -2.35
N LYS A 85 11.74 -18.27 -1.24
CA LYS A 85 12.68 -17.38 -0.57
C LYS A 85 14.01 -18.10 -0.35
N GLN A 86 15.11 -17.43 -0.67
CA GLN A 86 16.45 -17.93 -0.37
C GLN A 86 16.66 -17.98 1.15
N PHE A 87 17.28 -19.06 1.64
CA PHE A 87 17.39 -19.40 3.06
C PHE A 87 17.93 -18.27 3.95
N GLU A 88 18.96 -17.54 3.48
CA GLU A 88 19.62 -16.49 4.27
C GLU A 88 19.06 -15.07 4.05
N GLN A 89 18.17 -14.88 3.08
CA GLN A 89 17.52 -13.58 2.95
C GLN A 89 16.45 -13.46 4.02
N ASN A 90 16.35 -12.32 4.68
CA ASN A 90 15.22 -12.00 5.54
C ASN A 90 14.74 -10.58 5.25
N PHE A 91 13.48 -10.30 5.62
CA PHE A 91 12.83 -9.04 5.27
C PHE A 91 13.64 -7.83 5.76
N PHE A 92 14.16 -7.87 6.98
CA PHE A 92 14.91 -6.76 7.57
C PHE A 92 16.29 -6.57 6.92
N ASN A 93 16.98 -7.64 6.53
CA ASN A 93 18.23 -7.57 5.77
C ASN A 93 17.99 -6.89 4.42
N THR A 94 16.95 -7.30 3.69
CA THR A 94 16.56 -6.68 2.42
C THR A 94 16.17 -5.22 2.60
N LEU A 95 15.39 -4.90 3.64
CA LEU A 95 14.96 -3.55 3.94
C LEU A 95 16.14 -2.64 4.26
N ARG A 96 17.04 -3.09 5.15
CA ARG A 96 18.26 -2.35 5.51
C ARG A 96 19.12 -2.06 4.28
N ALA A 97 19.35 -3.07 3.44
CA ALA A 97 20.15 -2.93 2.23
C ALA A 97 19.51 -1.95 1.23
N LYS A 98 18.19 -2.07 0.97
CA LYS A 98 17.48 -1.19 0.02
C LYS A 98 17.34 0.25 0.49
N MET A 99 17.20 0.46 1.80
CA MET A 99 17.01 1.78 2.41
C MET A 99 18.31 2.41 2.89
N MET A 100 19.45 1.72 2.72
CA MET A 100 20.76 2.15 3.20
C MET A 100 20.79 2.45 4.70
N TRP A 101 19.99 1.75 5.49
CA TRP A 101 19.86 2.01 6.93
C TRP A 101 21.07 1.51 7.72
N GLY A 102 21.59 2.37 8.61
CA GLY A 102 22.76 2.06 9.42
C GLY A 102 24.05 1.92 8.61
N ILE A 103 24.12 2.56 7.43
CA ILE A 103 25.37 2.75 6.70
C ILE A 103 25.97 4.06 7.18
N ASP A 104 27.15 3.98 7.78
CA ASP A 104 27.94 5.16 8.13
C ASP A 104 28.74 5.60 6.90
N LYS A 105 28.41 6.77 6.35
CA LYS A 105 29.13 7.37 5.21
C LYS A 105 30.43 8.08 5.63
N ARG A 106 30.73 8.14 6.93
CA ARG A 106 31.94 8.80 7.47
C ARG A 106 33.13 7.83 7.57
N ARG A 107 32.90 6.54 7.30
CA ARG A 107 33.95 5.54 7.07
C ARG A 107 34.01 5.18 5.60
#